data_AF-A0AAD8Q9H2-F1
#
_entry.id   AF-A0AAD8Q9H2-F1
#
_cell.length_a   1.000
_cell.length_b   1.000
_cell.length_c   1.000
_cell.angle_alpha   90.00
_cell.angle_beta   90.00
_cell.angle_gamma   90.00
#
_symmetry.space_group_name_H-M   'P 1'
#
loop_
_entity.id
_entity.type
_entity.pdbx_description
1 polymer ?
#
loop_
_entity_poly.entity_id
_entity_poly.type
_entity_poly.pdbx_seq_one_letter_code
_entity_poly.pdbx_strand_id
1 'polypeptide(L)'
;MSGWKFNMYQANTAEECCSICHHSIHDGCNGWLYMAEESFTPPCSIIHGFAGPNTDDDCPNGRPGIVFAKIKNSDNFGGPGPCAGSVRG
;
A
#
# COMPACT_ATOMS: atom_id res chain seq x y z
N MET A 1 6.70 10.99 -15.85
CA MET A 1 6.47 11.03 -14.39
C MET A 1 5.83 9.71 -14.02
N SER A 2 6.63 8.72 -13.61
CA SER A 2 6.11 7.38 -13.31
C SER A 2 5.65 7.35 -11.86
N GLY A 3 4.38 7.67 -11.64
CA GLY A 3 3.75 7.54 -10.33
C GLY A 3 3.46 6.07 -9.99
N TRP A 4 3.31 5.78 -8.70
CA TRP A 4 2.77 4.49 -8.27
C TRP A 4 1.35 4.35 -8.81
N LYS A 5 1.09 3.36 -9.67
CA LYS A 5 -0.24 2.77 -9.82
C LYS A 5 -0.74 2.27 -8.47
N PHE A 6 -1.93 2.69 -8.08
CA PHE A 6 -2.60 2.19 -6.89
C PHE A 6 -4.07 1.96 -7.24
N ASN A 7 -4.70 1.03 -6.52
CA ASN A 7 -6.11 0.77 -6.60
C ASN A 7 -6.80 1.30 -5.35
N MET A 8 -8.01 1.84 -5.52
CA MET A 8 -8.80 2.35 -4.40
C MET A 8 -9.83 1.32 -3.96
N TYR A 9 -9.99 1.17 -2.64
CA TYR A 9 -10.88 0.21 -2.00
C TYR A 9 -11.74 0.90 -0.95
N GLN A 10 -12.96 0.41 -0.75
CA GLN A 10 -13.79 0.87 0.36
C GLN A 10 -13.21 0.34 1.67
N ALA A 11 -13.06 1.24 2.65
CA ALA A 11 -12.69 0.93 4.01
C ALA A 11 -13.25 2.03 4.93
N ASN A 12 -13.77 1.67 6.09
CA ASN A 12 -14.30 2.62 7.07
C ASN A 12 -13.27 2.98 8.13
N THR A 13 -12.16 2.24 8.20
CA THR A 13 -11.08 2.43 9.17
C THR A 13 -9.72 2.12 8.54
N ALA A 14 -8.66 2.65 9.16
CA ALA A 14 -7.29 2.31 8.80
C ALA A 14 -6.99 0.81 8.96
N GLU A 15 -7.59 0.17 9.98
CA GLU A 15 -7.43 -1.26 10.23
C GLU A 15 -8.08 -2.11 9.12
N GLU A 16 -9.25 -1.70 8.64
CA GLU A 16 -9.89 -2.33 7.48
C GLU A 16 -9.03 -2.17 6.22
N CYS A 17 -8.48 -0.97 5.96
CA CYS A 17 -7.59 -0.74 4.81
C CYS A 17 -6.31 -1.59 4.88
N CYS A 18 -5.72 -1.72 6.07
CA CYS A 18 -4.59 -2.60 6.34
C CYS A 18 -4.95 -4.07 6.05
N SER A 19 -6.09 -4.53 6.56
CA SER A 19 -6.57 -5.90 6.35
C SER A 19 -6.78 -6.20 4.86
N ILE A 20 -7.33 -5.27 4.09
CA ILE A 20 -7.49 -5.46 2.64
C ILE A 20 -6.13 -5.68 1.98
N CYS A 21 -5.15 -4.82 2.26
CA CYS A 21 -3.79 -4.97 1.73
C CYS A 21 -3.15 -6.32 2.11
N HIS A 22 -3.28 -6.75 3.37
CA HIS A 22 -2.61 -7.96 3.85
C HIS A 22 -3.31 -9.27 3.46
N HIS A 23 -4.63 -9.25 3.24
CA HIS A 23 -5.41 -10.49 3.12
C HIS A 23 -6.24 -10.60 1.83
N SER A 24 -6.61 -9.47 1.21
CA SER A 24 -7.49 -9.46 0.04
C SER A 24 -6.76 -9.21 -1.29
N ILE A 25 -5.49 -8.79 -1.24
CA ILE A 25 -4.67 -8.55 -2.44
C ILE A 25 -3.84 -9.78 -2.77
N HIS A 26 -4.29 -10.52 -3.79
CA HIS A 26 -3.70 -11.82 -4.15
C HIS A 26 -2.41 -11.75 -4.98
N ASP A 27 -2.12 -10.63 -5.64
CA ASP A 27 -0.89 -10.43 -6.43
C ASP A 27 0.25 -9.75 -5.64
N GLY A 28 0.07 -9.67 -4.32
CA GLY A 28 1.05 -9.16 -3.36
C GLY A 28 0.94 -7.65 -3.13
N CYS A 29 0.40 -7.26 -1.98
CA CYS A 29 0.37 -5.86 -1.58
C CYS A 29 1.78 -5.36 -1.24
N ASN A 30 2.21 -4.30 -1.91
CA ASN A 30 3.46 -3.62 -1.61
C ASN A 30 3.26 -2.55 -0.52
N GLY A 31 2.08 -1.91 -0.43
CA GLY A 31 1.79 -0.96 0.64
C GLY A 31 0.40 -0.35 0.57
N TRP A 32 -0.02 0.31 1.64
CA TRP A 32 -1.39 0.84 1.79
C TRP A 32 -1.41 2.22 2.42
N LEU A 33 -2.47 2.97 2.13
CA LEU A 33 -2.75 4.31 2.64
C LEU A 33 -4.26 4.48 2.86
N TYR A 34 -4.65 4.77 4.10
CA TYR A 34 -5.98 5.18 4.48
C TYR A 34 -6.02 6.69 4.73
N MET A 35 -6.96 7.37 4.07
CA MET A 35 -7.21 8.80 4.21
C MET A 35 -8.69 8.98 4.57
N ALA A 36 -8.97 9.44 5.79
CA ALA A 36 -10.33 9.59 6.30
C ALA A 36 -11.10 10.78 5.69
N GLU A 37 -10.43 11.67 4.97
CA GLU A 37 -11.03 12.87 4.40
C GLU A 37 -12.01 12.56 3.25
N GLU A 38 -13.16 13.24 3.24
CA GLU A 38 -14.22 13.08 2.21
C GLU A 38 -13.74 13.37 0.77
N SER A 39 -12.60 14.05 0.62
CA SER A 39 -12.01 14.42 -0.66
C SER A 39 -11.43 13.21 -1.43
N PHE A 40 -11.19 12.08 -0.76
CA PHE A 40 -10.69 10.84 -1.36
C PHE A 40 -11.66 9.69 -1.10
N THR A 41 -12.57 9.45 -2.03
CA THR A 41 -13.47 8.29 -2.02
C THR A 41 -13.15 7.40 -3.24
N PRO A 42 -12.80 6.11 -3.03
CA PRO A 42 -12.65 5.40 -1.75
C PRO A 42 -11.46 5.83 -0.87
N PRO A 43 -11.58 5.74 0.47
CA PRO A 43 -10.57 6.24 1.41
C PRO A 43 -9.32 5.35 1.56
N CYS A 44 -9.36 4.10 1.06
CA CYS A 44 -8.21 3.19 1.08
C CYS A 44 -7.54 3.12 -0.29
N SER A 45 -6.25 3.45 -0.36
CA SER A 45 -5.41 3.30 -1.54
C SER A 45 -4.39 2.20 -1.31
N ILE A 46 -4.28 1.24 -2.23
CA ILE A 46 -3.37 0.10 -2.13
C ILE A 46 -2.45 0.04 -3.35
N ILE A 47 -1.16 -0.07 -3.07
CA ILE A 47 -0.07 -0.25 -4.02
C ILE A 47 0.24 -1.74 -4.06
N HIS A 48 0.13 -2.38 -5.23
CA HIS A 48 0.40 -3.81 -5.41
C HIS A 48 0.89 -4.12 -6.83
N GLY A 49 1.49 -5.29 -7.01
CA GLY A 49 1.94 -5.76 -8.32
C GLY A 49 3.18 -5.05 -8.87
N PHE A 50 3.93 -4.31 -8.07
CA PHE A 50 5.16 -3.66 -8.52
C PHE A 50 6.34 -4.61 -8.55
N ALA A 51 7.10 -4.55 -9.65
CA ALA A 51 8.33 -5.30 -9.81
C ALA A 51 9.39 -4.87 -8.79
N GLY A 52 9.97 -5.83 -8.08
CA GLY A 52 11.06 -5.63 -7.13
C GLY A 52 12.00 -6.83 -7.03
N PRO A 53 13.11 -6.71 -6.29
CA PRO A 53 14.00 -7.83 -6.00
C PRO A 53 13.31 -8.88 -5.12
N ASN A 54 13.90 -10.08 -5.00
CA ASN A 54 13.44 -11.15 -4.10
C ASN A 54 12.00 -11.63 -4.39
N THR A 55 11.78 -12.16 -5.60
CA THR A 55 10.54 -12.85 -5.98
C THR A 55 10.42 -14.21 -5.28
N ASP A 56 9.22 -14.56 -4.85
CA ASP A 56 8.86 -15.90 -4.34
C ASP A 56 7.36 -16.17 -4.58
N ASP A 57 6.86 -17.29 -4.06
CA ASP A 57 5.47 -17.72 -4.26
C ASP A 57 4.46 -16.75 -3.62
N ASP A 58 4.84 -16.04 -2.54
CA ASP A 58 3.98 -15.06 -1.87
C ASP A 58 4.00 -13.70 -2.58
N CYS A 59 5.16 -13.33 -3.13
CA CYS A 59 5.41 -12.07 -3.83
C CYS A 59 5.99 -12.35 -5.23
N PRO A 60 5.16 -12.77 -6.20
CA PRO A 60 5.62 -13.17 -7.52
C PRO A 60 6.24 -12.01 -8.32
N ASN A 61 5.83 -10.77 -8.00
CA ASN A 61 6.40 -9.55 -8.57
C ASN A 61 7.62 -9.03 -7.78
N GLY A 62 7.99 -9.68 -6.67
CA GLY A 62 9.08 -9.28 -5.80
C GLY A 62 8.71 -8.16 -4.83
N ARG A 63 9.73 -7.65 -4.14
CA ARG A 63 9.62 -6.74 -2.99
C ARG A 63 10.30 -5.40 -3.26
N PRO A 64 9.61 -4.47 -3.95
CA PRO A 64 10.15 -3.14 -4.24
C PRO A 64 10.28 -2.30 -2.97
N GLY A 65 11.29 -1.44 -2.92
CA GLY A 65 11.41 -0.45 -1.85
C GLY A 65 10.29 0.60 -1.95
N ILE A 66 9.45 0.70 -0.93
CA ILE A 66 8.40 1.72 -0.82
C ILE A 66 8.72 2.64 0.35
N VAL A 67 8.71 3.95 0.09
CA VAL A 67 8.89 4.99 1.10
C VAL A 67 7.58 5.75 1.26
N PHE A 68 6.99 5.68 2.45
CA PHE A 68 5.89 6.55 2.84
C PHE A 68 6.45 7.81 3.50
N ALA A 69 6.16 8.97 2.91
CA ALA A 69 6.50 10.26 3.50
C ALA A 69 5.26 10.85 4.15
N LYS A 70 5.33 11.18 5.45
CA LYS A 70 4.28 11.94 6.12
C LYS A 70 4.29 13.38 5.59
N ILE A 71 3.18 13.80 4.99
CA ILE A 71 2.94 15.19 4.65
C ILE A 71 2.26 15.85 5.87
N LYS A 72 2.71 17.03 6.30
CA LYS A 72 2.18 17.71 7.50
C LYS A 72 0.65 17.90 7.43
N ASN A 73 -0.01 17.81 8.59
CA ASN A 73 -1.43 18.11 8.84
C ASN A 73 -2.49 17.20 8.19
N SER A 74 -2.20 15.91 7.97
CA SER A 74 -3.25 14.94 7.62
C SER A 74 -3.23 13.74 8.57
N ASP A 75 -4.41 13.31 9.02
CA ASP A 75 -4.63 12.08 9.80
C ASP A 75 -4.67 10.87 8.85
N ASN A 76 -3.59 10.73 8.09
CA ASN A 76 -3.41 9.63 7.16
C ASN A 76 -2.67 8.49 7.85
N PHE A 77 -3.14 7.27 7.62
CA PHE A 77 -2.55 6.05 8.17
C PHE A 77 -2.07 5.19 7.01
N GLY A 78 -0.89 4.60 7.10
CA GLY A 78 -0.38 3.79 6.02
C GLY A 78 0.88 3.06 6.42
N GLY A 79 1.27 2.11 5.58
CA GLY A 79 2.41 1.27 5.87
C GLY A 79 2.78 0.31 4.75
N PRO A 80 3.94 -0.35 4.91
CA PRO A 80 4.36 -1.42 4.01
C PRO A 80 3.39 -2.60 4.07
N GLY A 81 3.16 -3.24 2.93
CA GLY A 81 2.45 -4.51 2.83
C GLY A 81 3.41 -5.72 2.88
N PRO A 82 2.90 -6.96 2.80
CA PRO A 82 3.71 -8.18 2.84
C PRO A 82 4.78 -8.26 1.73
N CYS A 83 4.53 -7.62 0.59
CA CYS A 83 5.46 -7.55 -0.53
C CYS A 83 6.21 -6.21 -0.60
N ALA A 84 6.39 -5.52 0.53
CA ALA A 84 7.29 -4.38 0.62
C ALA A 84 8.74 -4.86 0.76
N GLY A 85 9.65 -4.20 0.04
CA GLY A 85 11.08 -4.33 0.25
C GLY A 85 11.58 -3.44 1.39
N SER A 86 12.64 -3.87 2.07
CA SER A 86 13.34 -3.05 3.04
C SER A 86 14.01 -1.86 2.35
N VAL A 87 13.52 -0.65 2.63
CA VAL A 87 14.28 0.57 2.40
C VAL A 87 15.19 0.76 3.61
N ARG A 88 16.49 0.48 3.45
CA ARG A 88 17.49 0.90 4.44
C ARG A 88 17.40 2.42 4.56
N GLY A 89 17.08 2.90 5.75
CA GLY A 89 17.31 4.28 6.17
C GLY A 89 18.80 4.58 6.25
#